data_AF-A0A537M5T3-F1
#
_entry.id   AF-A0A537M5T3-F1
#
_cell.length_a   1.000
_cell.length_b   1.000
_cell.length_c   1.000
_cell.angle_alpha   90.00
_cell.angle_beta   90.00
_cell.angle_gamma   90.00
#
_symmetry.space_group_name_H-M   'P 1'
#
loop_
_entity.id
_entity.type
_entity.pdbx_description
1 polymer ?
#
loop_
_entity_poly.entity_id
_entity_poly.type
_entity_poly.pdbx_seq_one_letter_code
_entity_poly.pdbx_strand_id
1 'polypeptide(L)'
;MRTVPLGPGTIADFHRAVLGLLAEAGHEVRLSGAPNEVEPATRFAEDREQRGYDPHGAGRLLGALLSADRVFRLFRSSFLGKVSPVHFFWGSFDLAVTRFSGRPAPPHPGGIPHLPDEVTREAYSHEVSSAGFWPGGAGAPGGPFFYSYAYPAPEGFGAAAVKPEAARFDEALGEFVLDYEAVRTAPDPDAALLVFLTTTYEAAADLAKWDRSALECAPGVPRVPRRV
;
A
#
# COMPACT_ATOMS: atom_id res chain seq x y z
N MET A 1 27.00 -19.04 -8.15
CA MET A 1 25.75 -18.28 -8.33
C MET A 1 26.13 -16.91 -8.87
N ARG A 2 25.58 -16.47 -10.01
CA ARG A 2 25.82 -15.11 -10.53
C ARG A 2 24.90 -14.12 -9.81
N THR A 3 25.36 -12.89 -9.64
CA THR A 3 24.65 -11.85 -8.87
C THR A 3 24.80 -10.49 -9.56
N VAL A 4 23.76 -9.65 -9.51
CA VAL A 4 23.87 -8.21 -9.80
C VAL A 4 23.94 -7.47 -8.46
N PRO A 5 25.02 -6.72 -8.17
CA PRO A 5 25.08 -5.94 -6.94
C PRO A 5 24.10 -4.76 -7.00
N LEU A 6 23.53 -4.41 -5.85
CA LEU A 6 22.86 -3.12 -5.67
C LEU A 6 23.94 -2.07 -5.32
N GLY A 7 23.99 -0.99 -6.08
CA GLY A 7 25.01 0.04 -5.93
C GLY A 7 24.69 1.27 -6.79
N PRO A 8 25.53 2.33 -6.69
CA PRO A 8 25.37 3.51 -7.53
C PRO A 8 25.43 3.18 -9.02
N GLY A 9 24.65 3.88 -9.83
CA GLY A 9 24.61 3.68 -11.27
C GLY A 9 23.31 4.17 -11.90
N THR A 10 23.04 3.66 -13.10
CA THR A 10 21.82 3.99 -13.85
C THR A 10 20.83 2.83 -13.84
N ILE A 11 19.54 3.15 -13.99
CA ILE A 11 18.51 2.12 -14.13
C ILE A 11 18.71 1.33 -15.42
N ALA A 12 19.18 1.96 -16.51
CA ALA A 12 19.49 1.29 -17.77
C ALA A 12 20.56 0.20 -17.65
N ASP A 13 21.61 0.47 -16.87
CA ASP A 13 22.68 -0.51 -16.64
C ASP A 13 22.20 -1.66 -15.77
N PHE A 14 21.47 -1.36 -14.68
CA PHE A 14 20.88 -2.37 -13.80
C PHE A 14 19.86 -3.25 -14.55
N HIS A 15 18.96 -2.65 -15.32
CA HIS A 15 17.96 -3.34 -16.14
C HIS A 15 18.63 -4.28 -17.15
N ARG A 16 19.66 -3.82 -17.87
CA ARG A 16 20.42 -4.67 -18.81
C ARG A 16 21.13 -5.82 -18.10
N ALA A 17 21.73 -5.59 -16.94
CA ALA A 17 22.41 -6.62 -16.18
C ALA A 17 21.43 -7.71 -15.70
N VAL A 18 20.26 -7.32 -15.17
CA VAL A 18 19.22 -8.25 -14.71
C VAL A 18 18.67 -9.08 -15.86
N LEU A 19 18.29 -8.45 -16.98
CA LEU A 19 17.79 -9.19 -18.15
C LEU A 19 18.85 -10.11 -18.76
N GLY A 20 20.12 -9.69 -18.75
CA GLY A 20 21.24 -10.54 -19.18
C GLY A 20 21.35 -11.81 -18.35
N LEU A 21 21.27 -11.72 -17.02
CA LEU A 21 21.32 -12.89 -16.14
C LEU A 21 20.12 -13.83 -16.34
N LEU A 22 18.92 -13.29 -16.58
CA LEU A 22 17.72 -14.09 -16.84
C LEU A 22 17.85 -14.85 -18.18
N ALA A 23 18.33 -14.17 -19.23
CA ALA A 23 18.55 -14.79 -20.53
C ALA A 23 19.59 -15.92 -20.48
N GLU A 24 20.71 -15.70 -19.77
CA GLU A 24 21.74 -16.74 -19.55
C GLU A 24 21.22 -17.93 -18.75
N ALA A 25 20.25 -17.71 -17.85
CA ALA A 25 19.55 -18.78 -17.13
C ALA A 25 18.50 -19.50 -18.00
N GLY A 26 18.31 -19.10 -19.26
CA GLY A 26 17.35 -19.69 -20.19
C GLY A 26 15.93 -19.14 -20.04
N HIS A 27 15.76 -17.98 -19.40
CA HIS A 27 14.47 -17.33 -19.21
C HIS A 27 14.35 -16.08 -20.07
N GLU A 28 13.47 -16.13 -21.08
CA GLU A 28 13.04 -14.94 -21.83
C GLU A 28 11.94 -14.22 -21.04
N VAL A 29 12.22 -13.00 -20.58
CA VAL A 29 11.26 -12.18 -19.82
C VAL A 29 10.80 -11.01 -20.68
N ARG A 30 9.49 -10.86 -20.83
CA ARG A 30 8.87 -9.72 -21.51
C ARG A 30 8.30 -8.76 -20.48
N LEU A 31 8.82 -7.53 -20.48
CA LEU A 31 8.38 -6.44 -19.61
C LEU A 31 7.83 -5.30 -20.48
N SER A 32 6.88 -4.52 -19.95
CA SER A 32 6.45 -3.26 -20.58
C SER A 32 7.62 -2.28 -20.73
N GLY A 33 8.58 -2.34 -19.80
CA GLY A 33 9.86 -1.62 -19.88
C GLY A 33 9.80 -0.16 -19.38
N ALA A 34 8.66 0.28 -18.85
CA ALA A 34 8.47 1.58 -18.22
C ALA A 34 7.81 1.41 -16.83
N PRO A 35 8.03 2.34 -15.89
CA PRO A 35 7.35 2.34 -14.61
C PRO A 35 5.88 2.78 -14.74
N ASN A 36 5.03 2.36 -13.80
CA ASN A 36 3.65 2.86 -13.66
C ASN A 36 3.61 3.96 -12.58
N GLU A 37 2.59 4.81 -12.63
CA GLU A 37 2.23 5.76 -11.54
C GLU A 37 3.29 6.82 -11.18
N VAL A 38 4.29 7.02 -12.04
CA VAL A 38 5.33 8.04 -11.87
C VAL A 38 5.44 8.94 -13.10
N GLU A 39 5.72 10.23 -12.88
CA GLU A 39 5.95 11.20 -13.95
C GLU A 39 7.33 11.86 -13.76
N PRO A 40 8.26 11.78 -14.74
CA PRO A 40 8.12 11.10 -16.04
C PRO A 40 8.32 9.58 -15.97
N ALA A 41 7.53 8.83 -16.74
CA ALA A 41 7.68 7.38 -16.90
C ALA A 41 8.81 7.02 -17.90
N THR A 42 10.04 7.41 -17.57
CA THR A 42 11.21 7.12 -18.41
C THR A 42 11.43 5.60 -18.49
N ARG A 43 11.60 5.08 -19.71
CA ARG A 43 11.82 3.65 -19.92
C ARG A 43 13.08 3.19 -19.22
N PHE A 44 13.03 2.02 -18.60
CA PHE A 44 14.14 1.47 -17.83
C PHE A 44 15.42 1.33 -18.66
N ALA A 45 15.32 0.94 -19.93
CA ALA A 45 16.48 0.80 -20.82
C ALA A 45 17.09 2.15 -21.27
N GLU A 46 16.35 3.25 -21.12
CA GLU A 46 16.72 4.61 -21.55
C GLU A 46 17.11 5.50 -20.36
N ASP A 47 16.73 5.12 -19.14
CA ASP A 47 17.02 5.87 -17.92
C ASP A 47 18.52 5.77 -17.54
N ARG A 48 19.27 6.78 -17.98
CA ARG A 48 20.71 6.95 -17.78
C ARG A 48 21.07 7.93 -16.68
N GLU A 49 20.10 8.37 -15.88
CA GLU A 49 20.38 9.27 -14.75
C GLU A 49 21.18 8.51 -13.67
N GLN A 50 22.26 9.15 -13.20
CA GLN A 50 23.12 8.59 -12.16
C GLN A 50 22.44 8.72 -10.80
N ARG A 51 22.27 7.60 -10.11
CA ARG A 51 21.66 7.54 -8.79
C ARG A 51 22.60 6.89 -7.78
N GLY A 52 22.60 7.43 -6.57
CA GLY A 52 23.27 6.81 -5.43
C GLY A 52 22.47 5.61 -4.92
N TYR A 53 23.15 4.74 -4.17
CA TYR A 53 22.51 3.68 -3.41
C TYR A 53 22.95 3.77 -1.95
N ASP A 54 22.00 3.98 -1.04
CA ASP A 54 22.22 3.94 0.40
C ASP A 54 21.70 2.60 0.97
N PRO A 55 22.58 1.61 1.24
CA PRO A 55 22.15 0.34 1.82
C PRO A 55 21.55 0.50 3.23
N HIS A 56 21.96 1.52 3.99
CA HIS A 56 21.39 1.77 5.31
C HIS A 56 19.96 2.32 5.20
N GLY A 57 19.72 3.21 4.23
CA GLY A 57 18.39 3.68 3.87
C GLY A 57 17.47 2.54 3.45
N ALA A 58 17.93 1.67 2.55
CA ALA A 58 17.19 0.48 2.14
C ALA A 58 16.87 -0.45 3.32
N GLY A 59 17.82 -0.64 4.24
CA GLY A 59 17.61 -1.41 5.47
C GLY A 59 16.56 -0.81 6.41
N ARG A 60 16.56 0.51 6.60
CA ARG A 60 15.54 1.21 7.40
C ARG A 60 14.15 1.08 6.78
N LEU A 61 14.05 1.23 5.45
CA LEU A 61 12.80 1.04 4.72
C LEU A 61 12.27 -0.39 4.89
N LEU A 62 13.13 -1.40 4.71
CA LEU A 62 12.74 -2.80 4.90
C LEU A 62 12.23 -3.04 6.33
N GLY A 63 12.91 -2.47 7.34
CA GLY A 63 12.46 -2.56 8.73
C GLY A 63 11.08 -1.93 8.97
N ALA A 64 10.81 -0.77 8.37
CA ALA A 64 9.51 -0.11 8.44
C ALA A 64 8.41 -0.95 7.76
N LEU A 65 8.67 -1.46 6.55
CA LEU A 65 7.74 -2.31 5.81
C LEU A 65 7.40 -3.60 6.56
N LEU A 66 8.39 -4.30 7.12
CA LEU A 66 8.16 -5.52 7.90
C LEU A 66 7.40 -5.25 9.20
N SER A 67 7.64 -4.10 9.83
CA SER A 67 6.90 -3.69 11.04
C SER A 67 5.44 -3.41 10.72
N ALA A 68 5.17 -2.65 9.64
CA ALA A 68 3.82 -2.37 9.15
C ALA A 68 3.09 -3.66 8.71
N ASP A 69 3.75 -4.56 7.97
CA ASP A 69 3.19 -5.84 7.52
C ASP A 69 2.64 -6.67 8.68
N ARG A 70 3.35 -6.72 9.81
CA ARG A 70 2.90 -7.47 10.98
C ARG A 70 1.59 -6.91 11.54
N VAL A 71 1.46 -5.59 11.66
CA VAL A 71 0.23 -4.93 12.15
C VAL A 71 -0.89 -5.06 11.12
N PHE A 72 -0.60 -4.93 9.83
CA PHE A 72 -1.58 -5.10 8.76
C PHE A 72 -2.14 -6.53 8.71
N ARG A 73 -1.31 -7.54 8.98
CA ARG A 73 -1.77 -8.93 9.09
C ARG A 73 -2.66 -9.16 10.31
N LEU A 74 -2.35 -8.52 11.43
CA LEU A 74 -3.21 -8.56 12.62
C LEU A 74 -4.55 -7.88 12.32
N PHE A 75 -4.53 -6.67 11.74
CA PHE A 75 -5.73 -5.98 11.28
C PHE A 75 -6.54 -6.85 10.31
N ARG A 76 -5.91 -7.43 9.28
CA ARG A 76 -6.55 -8.36 8.34
C ARG A 76 -7.26 -9.53 9.02
N SER A 77 -6.72 -10.04 10.12
CA SER A 77 -7.24 -11.24 10.79
C SER A 77 -8.61 -11.06 11.46
N SER A 78 -9.05 -9.82 11.71
CA SER A 78 -10.38 -9.52 12.27
C SER A 78 -11.49 -9.41 11.21
N PHE A 79 -11.23 -9.81 9.96
CA PHE A 79 -12.19 -9.75 8.86
C PHE A 79 -12.45 -11.15 8.26
N LEU A 80 -13.73 -11.51 8.15
CA LEU A 80 -14.22 -12.79 7.64
C LEU A 80 -14.50 -12.77 6.13
N GLY A 81 -14.77 -11.59 5.56
CA GLY A 81 -15.03 -11.39 4.14
C GLY A 81 -13.77 -11.46 3.26
N LYS A 82 -13.92 -11.13 1.97
CA LYS A 82 -12.76 -11.00 1.06
C LYS A 82 -11.85 -9.88 1.56
N VAL A 83 -10.56 -10.18 1.68
CA VAL A 83 -9.52 -9.24 2.07
C VAL A 83 -8.23 -9.57 1.33
N SER A 84 -7.55 -8.57 0.80
CA SER A 84 -6.28 -8.78 0.09
C SER A 84 -5.21 -9.36 1.03
N PRO A 85 -4.19 -10.05 0.50
CA PRO A 85 -2.91 -10.15 1.19
C PRO A 85 -2.36 -8.76 1.47
N VAL A 86 -1.44 -8.65 2.42
CA VAL A 86 -0.61 -7.45 2.50
C VAL A 86 0.30 -7.44 1.28
N HIS A 87 0.10 -6.48 0.38
CA HIS A 87 0.81 -6.36 -0.91
C HIS A 87 1.64 -5.09 -0.97
N PHE A 88 2.73 -5.16 -1.74
CA PHE A 88 3.58 -4.01 -2.03
C PHE A 88 3.41 -3.61 -3.50
N PHE A 89 2.99 -2.38 -3.75
CA PHE A 89 2.78 -1.83 -5.08
C PHE A 89 4.04 -1.09 -5.53
N TRP A 90 4.52 -1.40 -6.73
CA TRP A 90 5.76 -0.82 -7.26
C TRP A 90 5.59 0.55 -7.92
N GLY A 91 4.36 0.93 -8.29
CA GLY A 91 4.05 2.22 -8.91
C GLY A 91 4.12 3.34 -7.88
N SER A 92 3.09 3.44 -7.05
CA SER A 92 3.01 4.30 -5.86
C SER A 92 4.05 4.02 -4.77
N PHE A 93 4.72 2.86 -4.82
CA PHE A 93 5.79 2.44 -3.90
C PHE A 93 5.33 2.28 -2.45
N ASP A 94 4.17 1.66 -2.23
CA ASP A 94 3.52 1.55 -0.93
C ASP A 94 3.08 0.12 -0.58
N LEU A 95 2.88 -0.10 0.71
CA LEU A 95 2.29 -1.31 1.26
C LEU A 95 0.80 -1.10 1.48
N ALA A 96 -0.06 -2.07 1.16
CA ALA A 96 -1.50 -1.94 1.39
C ALA A 96 -2.18 -3.22 1.87
N VAL A 97 -3.37 -3.05 2.45
CA VAL A 97 -4.32 -4.10 2.79
C VAL A 97 -5.73 -3.57 2.59
N THR A 98 -6.57 -4.33 1.90
CA THR A 98 -7.88 -3.88 1.44
C THR A 98 -8.95 -4.88 1.81
N ARG A 99 -9.98 -4.42 2.52
CA ARG A 99 -11.19 -5.16 2.87
C ARG A 99 -12.29 -4.84 1.88
N PHE A 100 -13.11 -5.83 1.55
CA PHE A 100 -14.20 -5.69 0.58
C PHE A 100 -15.54 -5.98 1.26
N SER A 101 -16.54 -5.13 1.02
CA SER A 101 -17.89 -5.33 1.56
C SER A 101 -18.63 -6.51 0.92
N GLY A 102 -18.20 -6.89 -0.30
CA GLY A 102 -18.88 -7.85 -1.15
C GLY A 102 -19.96 -7.22 -2.06
N ARG A 103 -20.29 -5.94 -1.89
CA ARG A 103 -21.21 -5.21 -2.79
C ARG A 103 -20.44 -4.58 -3.96
N PRO A 104 -21.04 -4.51 -5.15
CA PRO A 104 -20.42 -3.84 -6.31
C PRO A 104 -20.29 -2.34 -6.05
N ALA A 105 -19.23 -1.73 -6.57
CA ALA A 105 -19.03 -0.28 -6.59
C ALA A 105 -19.36 0.30 -7.98
N PRO A 106 -19.63 1.62 -8.08
CA PRO A 106 -19.60 2.30 -9.36
C PRO A 106 -18.24 2.10 -10.07
N PRO A 107 -18.17 2.16 -11.42
CA PRO A 107 -16.90 2.07 -12.11
C PRO A 107 -15.93 3.17 -11.70
N HIS A 108 -14.68 2.81 -11.40
CA HIS A 108 -13.63 3.78 -11.10
C HIS A 108 -13.42 4.73 -12.28
N PRO A 109 -13.31 6.06 -12.03
CA PRO A 109 -13.14 7.04 -13.10
C PRO A 109 -11.91 6.75 -13.97
N GLY A 110 -10.84 6.23 -13.35
CA GLY A 110 -9.57 5.96 -14.01
C GLY A 110 -8.67 7.20 -13.96
N GLY A 111 -7.76 7.34 -14.92
CA GLY A 111 -6.92 8.53 -15.05
C GLY A 111 -5.73 8.59 -14.10
N ILE A 112 -5.36 7.45 -13.50
CA ILE A 112 -4.12 7.34 -12.73
C ILE A 112 -2.94 7.37 -13.73
N PRO A 113 -1.92 8.23 -13.55
CA PRO A 113 -0.81 8.37 -14.50
C PRO A 113 -0.13 7.04 -14.82
N HIS A 114 0.04 6.74 -16.11
CA HIS A 114 0.74 5.54 -16.59
C HIS A 114 0.21 4.21 -16.04
N LEU A 115 -1.06 4.16 -15.60
CA LEU A 115 -1.76 2.95 -15.18
C LEU A 115 -3.00 2.74 -16.07
N PRO A 116 -3.16 1.57 -16.74
CA PRO A 116 -4.34 1.32 -17.55
C PRO A 116 -5.63 1.36 -16.73
N ASP A 117 -6.62 2.13 -17.20
CA ASP A 117 -7.93 2.26 -16.54
C ASP A 117 -8.62 0.91 -16.25
N GLU A 118 -8.43 -0.08 -17.12
CA GLU A 118 -8.98 -1.43 -16.93
C GLU A 118 -8.46 -2.11 -15.66
N VAL A 119 -7.19 -1.89 -15.31
CA VAL A 119 -6.57 -2.44 -14.09
C VAL A 119 -7.22 -1.79 -12.87
N THR A 120 -7.36 -0.46 -12.89
CA THR A 120 -7.98 0.29 -11.80
C THR A 120 -9.45 -0.08 -11.63
N ARG A 121 -10.21 -0.16 -12.72
CA ARG A 121 -11.64 -0.52 -12.68
C ARG A 121 -11.87 -1.94 -12.17
N GLU A 122 -10.98 -2.87 -12.50
CA GLU A 122 -11.03 -4.24 -11.95
C GLU A 122 -10.71 -4.25 -10.44
N ALA A 123 -9.65 -3.54 -10.04
CA ALA A 123 -9.21 -3.46 -8.64
C ALA A 123 -10.28 -2.85 -7.72
N TYR A 124 -11.05 -1.90 -8.22
CA TYR A 124 -12.12 -1.18 -7.51
C TYR A 124 -13.54 -1.59 -7.96
N SER A 125 -13.71 -2.82 -8.45
CA SER A 125 -15.02 -3.32 -8.91
C SER A 125 -16.07 -3.48 -7.80
N HIS A 126 -15.63 -3.57 -6.54
CA HIS A 126 -16.46 -3.72 -5.35
C HIS A 126 -16.12 -2.63 -4.34
N GLU A 127 -17.04 -2.36 -3.41
CA GLU A 127 -16.78 -1.39 -2.36
C GLU A 127 -15.61 -1.85 -1.48
N VAL A 128 -14.68 -0.93 -1.21
CA VAL A 128 -13.47 -1.20 -0.44
C VAL A 128 -13.28 -0.22 0.70
N SER A 129 -12.62 -0.72 1.75
CA SER A 129 -11.88 0.07 2.72
C SER A 129 -10.43 -0.39 2.62
N SER A 130 -9.57 0.52 2.18
CA SER A 130 -8.15 0.26 1.97
C SER A 130 -7.34 1.06 2.98
N ALA A 131 -6.22 0.49 3.41
CA ALA A 131 -5.25 1.19 4.23
C ALA A 131 -3.84 0.73 3.89
N GLY A 132 -2.87 1.61 4.07
CA GLY A 132 -1.52 1.33 3.65
C GLY A 132 -0.45 2.18 4.31
N PHE A 133 0.78 1.98 3.87
CA PHE A 133 1.96 2.70 4.30
C PHE A 133 2.74 3.15 3.08
N TRP A 134 2.82 4.47 2.90
CA TRP A 134 3.65 5.09 1.90
C TRP A 134 4.95 5.59 2.55
N PRO A 135 6.12 5.06 2.17
CA PRO A 135 7.40 5.38 2.79
C PRO A 135 8.01 6.71 2.31
N GLY A 136 7.35 7.43 1.40
CA GLY A 136 7.94 8.55 0.67
C GLY A 136 8.58 8.12 -0.64
N GLY A 137 8.62 9.02 -1.63
CA GLY A 137 9.28 8.79 -2.92
C GLY A 137 8.30 8.77 -4.11
N ALA A 138 8.59 7.95 -5.12
CA ALA A 138 7.79 7.83 -6.36
C ALA A 138 7.52 9.16 -7.11
N GLY A 139 8.40 10.16 -6.95
CA GLY A 139 8.26 11.47 -7.59
C GLY A 139 7.35 12.45 -6.86
N ALA A 140 6.74 12.07 -5.73
CA ALA A 140 5.91 12.96 -4.93
C ALA A 140 6.67 13.55 -3.72
N PRO A 141 6.46 14.85 -3.40
CA PRO A 141 7.03 15.46 -2.20
C PRO A 141 6.29 14.98 -0.94
N GLY A 142 7.01 14.82 0.18
CA GLY A 142 6.41 14.47 1.47
C GLY A 142 7.26 13.55 2.31
N GLY A 143 6.85 13.37 3.57
CA GLY A 143 7.41 12.36 4.48
C GLY A 143 6.58 11.07 4.50
N PRO A 144 7.11 9.98 5.06
CA PRO A 144 6.38 8.72 5.17
C PRO A 144 5.12 8.85 6.03
N PHE A 145 4.02 8.23 5.60
CA PHE A 145 2.76 8.19 6.33
C PHE A 145 2.00 6.88 6.10
N PHE A 146 1.17 6.54 7.08
CA PHE A 146 0.11 5.55 6.91
C PHE A 146 -1.13 6.25 6.37
N TYR A 147 -1.90 5.57 5.54
CA TYR A 147 -3.09 6.13 4.93
C TYR A 147 -4.28 5.17 5.01
N SER A 148 -5.49 5.70 4.86
CA SER A 148 -6.71 4.92 4.72
C SER A 148 -7.79 5.66 3.95
N TYR A 149 -8.43 4.96 3.02
CA TYR A 149 -9.52 5.48 2.21
C TYR A 149 -10.62 4.44 1.99
N ALA A 150 -11.76 4.90 1.49
CA ALA A 150 -12.84 4.04 1.04
C ALA A 150 -13.19 4.36 -0.42
N TYR A 151 -13.56 3.34 -1.18
CA TYR A 151 -14.09 3.53 -2.54
C TYR A 151 -15.38 2.73 -2.72
N PRO A 152 -16.48 3.38 -3.13
CA PRO A 152 -16.67 4.83 -3.12
C PRO A 152 -16.55 5.38 -1.69
N ALA A 153 -16.07 6.61 -1.54
CA ALA A 153 -16.04 7.26 -0.23
C ALA A 153 -17.48 7.54 0.24
N PRO A 154 -17.92 7.02 1.39
CA PRO A 154 -19.27 7.27 1.89
C PRO A 154 -19.41 8.71 2.37
N GLU A 155 -20.64 9.23 2.35
CA GLU A 155 -20.94 10.57 2.85
C GLU A 155 -20.49 10.73 4.31
N GLY A 156 -19.82 11.84 4.61
CA GLY A 156 -19.29 12.13 5.95
C GLY A 156 -17.97 11.43 6.30
N PHE A 157 -17.39 10.63 5.41
CA PHE A 157 -16.16 9.88 5.70
C PHE A 157 -15.01 10.77 6.17
N GLY A 158 -14.68 11.82 5.43
CA GLY A 158 -13.59 12.73 5.79
C GLY A 158 -13.83 13.56 7.06
N ALA A 159 -15.07 13.61 7.56
CA ALA A 159 -15.42 14.27 8.82
C ALA A 159 -15.52 13.31 10.01
N ALA A 160 -15.32 12.01 9.79
CA ALA A 160 -15.42 11.01 10.84
C ALA A 160 -14.31 11.21 11.89
N ALA A 161 -14.67 11.04 13.17
CA ALA A 161 -13.71 11.08 14.25
C ALA A 161 -12.90 9.78 14.27
N VAL A 162 -11.63 9.87 13.85
CA VAL A 162 -10.68 8.75 13.86
C VAL A 162 -9.63 8.93 14.95
N LYS A 163 -8.93 7.84 15.27
CA LYS A 163 -7.82 7.83 16.23
C LYS A 163 -6.55 7.32 15.55
N PRO A 164 -5.36 7.50 16.13
CA PRO A 164 -5.05 8.37 17.27
C PRO A 164 -5.31 9.85 16.94
N GLU A 165 -5.22 10.75 17.92
CA GLU A 165 -5.43 12.20 17.73
C GLU A 165 -4.52 12.81 16.64
N ALA A 166 -3.35 12.21 16.40
CA ALA A 166 -2.44 12.62 15.35
C ALA A 166 -2.92 12.28 13.92
N ALA A 167 -3.95 11.44 13.76
CA ALA A 167 -4.53 11.13 12.47
C ALA A 167 -5.42 12.29 11.99
N ARG A 168 -5.36 12.59 10.69
CA ARG A 168 -6.12 13.68 10.05
C ARG A 168 -6.65 13.23 8.70
N PHE A 169 -7.72 13.87 8.22
CA PHE A 169 -8.13 13.73 6.83
C PHE A 169 -7.35 14.73 5.97
N ASP A 170 -6.77 14.25 4.87
CA ASP A 170 -6.12 15.07 3.87
C ASP A 170 -7.08 15.24 2.68
N GLU A 171 -7.62 16.45 2.51
CA GLU A 171 -8.60 16.73 1.46
C GLU A 171 -8.02 16.61 0.05
N ALA A 172 -6.72 16.84 -0.12
CA ALA A 172 -6.07 16.76 -1.43
C ALA A 172 -5.89 15.30 -1.87
N LEU A 173 -5.60 14.41 -0.92
CA LEU A 173 -5.54 12.97 -1.16
C LEU A 173 -6.94 12.33 -1.17
N GLY A 174 -7.88 12.86 -0.39
CA GLY A 174 -9.16 12.22 -0.13
C GLY A 174 -9.05 11.05 0.85
N GLU A 175 -8.04 11.06 1.72
CA GLU A 175 -7.68 9.94 2.59
C GLU A 175 -7.42 10.40 4.02
N PHE A 176 -7.64 9.51 4.99
CA PHE A 176 -7.05 9.69 6.31
C PHE A 176 -5.56 9.38 6.26
N VAL A 177 -4.75 10.21 6.90
CA VAL A 177 -3.29 10.05 7.00
C VAL A 177 -2.85 10.09 8.46
N LEU A 178 -1.83 9.31 8.77
CA LEU A 178 -1.12 9.29 10.04
C LEU A 178 0.38 9.25 9.78
N ASP A 179 1.08 10.32 10.15
CA ASP A 179 2.51 10.45 9.90
C ASP A 179 3.29 9.29 10.55
N TYR A 180 4.24 8.73 9.81
CA TYR A 180 5.07 7.61 10.29
C TYR A 180 5.81 7.96 11.58
N GLU A 181 6.25 9.21 11.72
CA GLU A 181 6.95 9.69 12.90
C GLU A 181 6.06 9.62 14.17
N ALA A 182 4.76 9.92 14.04
CA ALA A 182 3.82 9.82 15.15
C ALA A 182 3.65 8.37 15.63
N VAL A 183 3.65 7.41 14.70
CA VAL A 183 3.61 5.98 15.04
C VAL A 183 4.95 5.52 15.64
N ARG A 184 6.07 5.87 14.99
CA ARG A 184 7.42 5.45 15.38
C ARG A 184 7.81 5.90 16.79
N THR A 185 7.32 7.06 17.21
CA THR A 185 7.62 7.66 18.53
C THR A 185 6.53 7.43 19.57
N ALA A 186 5.45 6.73 19.22
CA ALA A 186 4.40 6.37 20.16
C ALA A 186 4.94 5.40 21.25
N PRO A 187 4.38 5.43 22.48
CA PRO A 187 4.73 4.48 23.53
C PRO A 187 4.50 3.02 23.13
N ASP A 188 3.47 2.78 22.30
CA ASP A 188 3.16 1.49 21.67
C ASP A 188 2.84 1.74 20.18
N PRO A 189 3.84 1.63 19.29
CA PRO A 189 3.67 1.87 17.85
C PRO A 189 2.65 0.94 17.20
N ASP A 190 2.60 -0.32 17.63
CA ASP A 190 1.70 -1.31 17.05
C ASP A 190 0.26 -0.99 17.41
N ALA A 191 0.00 -0.65 18.67
CA ALA A 191 -1.33 -0.27 19.13
C ALA A 191 -1.79 1.04 18.46
N ALA A 192 -0.89 2.03 18.32
CA ALA A 192 -1.20 3.28 17.64
C ALA A 192 -1.62 3.06 16.19
N LEU A 193 -0.86 2.26 15.44
CA LEU A 193 -1.18 1.91 14.06
C LEU A 193 -2.47 1.06 13.97
N LEU A 194 -2.64 0.07 14.83
CA LEU A 194 -3.84 -0.77 14.81
C LEU A 194 -5.11 0.05 15.11
N VAL A 195 -5.04 1.02 16.02
CA VAL A 195 -6.13 1.96 16.32
C VAL A 195 -6.47 2.82 15.11
N PHE A 196 -5.46 3.32 14.38
CA PHE A 196 -5.67 4.02 13.12
C PHE A 196 -6.42 3.17 12.11
N LEU A 197 -5.88 2.00 11.77
CA LEU A 197 -6.48 1.08 10.81
C LEU A 197 -7.91 0.68 11.20
N THR A 198 -8.15 0.46 12.49
CA THR A 198 -9.47 0.07 13.00
C THR A 198 -10.45 1.22 12.88
N THR A 199 -10.13 2.40 13.42
CA THR A 199 -11.10 3.51 13.46
C THR A 199 -11.41 4.09 12.08
N THR A 200 -10.46 4.11 11.14
CA THR A 200 -10.73 4.53 9.76
C THR A 200 -11.59 3.50 9.02
N TYR A 201 -11.36 2.20 9.24
CA TYR A 201 -12.22 1.14 8.70
C TYR A 201 -13.63 1.21 9.28
N GLU A 202 -13.78 1.40 10.59
CA GLU A 202 -15.09 1.50 11.24
C GLU A 202 -15.88 2.68 10.68
N ALA A 203 -15.22 3.84 10.52
CA ALA A 203 -15.82 5.00 9.86
C ALA A 203 -16.32 4.67 8.44
N ALA A 204 -15.51 4.00 7.63
CA ALA A 204 -15.90 3.60 6.28
C ALA A 204 -17.09 2.61 6.30
N ALA A 205 -16.98 1.54 7.08
CA ALA A 205 -17.95 0.45 7.13
C ALA A 205 -19.30 0.91 7.72
N ASP A 206 -19.30 1.74 8.76
CA ASP A 206 -20.52 2.26 9.38
C ASP A 206 -21.26 3.22 8.45
N LEU A 207 -20.54 4.20 7.88
CA LEU A 207 -21.14 5.20 6.98
C LEU A 207 -21.63 4.57 5.67
N ALA A 208 -20.89 3.58 5.15
CA ALA A 208 -21.32 2.80 3.98
C ALA A 208 -22.34 1.71 4.34
N LYS A 209 -22.71 1.52 5.61
CA LYS A 209 -23.68 0.52 6.07
C LYS A 209 -23.31 -0.92 5.65
N TRP A 210 -22.05 -1.30 5.84
CA TRP A 210 -21.60 -2.68 5.64
C TRP A 210 -22.24 -3.60 6.68
N ASP A 211 -22.47 -4.88 6.35
CA ASP A 211 -22.90 -5.88 7.34
C ASP A 211 -21.70 -6.32 8.19
N ARG A 212 -21.31 -5.44 9.12
CA ARG A 212 -20.17 -5.66 10.02
C ARG A 212 -20.31 -6.95 10.83
N SER A 213 -21.54 -7.32 11.20
CA SER A 213 -21.80 -8.54 11.98
C SER A 213 -21.46 -9.81 11.22
N ALA A 214 -21.65 -9.83 9.90
CA ALA A 214 -21.26 -10.93 9.03
C ALA A 214 -19.79 -10.87 8.59
N LEU A 215 -19.18 -9.68 8.61
CA LEU A 215 -17.85 -9.43 8.08
C LEU A 215 -16.74 -9.43 9.13
N GLU A 216 -17.04 -9.25 10.42
CA GLU A 216 -16.04 -9.04 11.46
C GLU A 216 -15.95 -10.21 12.45
N CYS A 217 -14.77 -10.33 13.05
CA CYS A 217 -14.56 -11.17 14.22
C CYS A 217 -13.49 -10.54 15.13
N ALA A 218 -13.29 -11.12 16.31
CA ALA A 218 -12.19 -10.70 17.16
C ALA A 218 -10.84 -10.89 16.44
N PRO A 219 -9.85 -10.00 16.65
CA PRO A 219 -8.50 -10.17 16.10
C PRO A 219 -7.94 -11.57 16.37
N GLY A 220 -7.35 -12.15 15.34
CA GLY A 220 -6.81 -13.50 15.39
C GLY A 220 -5.57 -13.59 16.29
N VAL A 221 -5.40 -14.75 16.91
CA VAL A 221 -4.18 -15.10 17.64
C VAL A 221 -3.36 -16.08 16.79
N PRO A 222 -2.07 -15.80 16.51
CA PRO A 222 -1.24 -16.67 15.70
C PRO A 222 -1.27 -18.12 16.20
N ARG A 223 -1.52 -19.06 15.28
CA ARG A 223 -1.61 -20.52 15.52
C ARG A 223 -2.76 -20.97 16.43
N VAL A 224 -3.76 -20.11 16.68
CA VAL A 224 -4.95 -20.47 17.46
C VAL A 224 -6.20 -20.28 16.58
N PRO A 225 -6.97 -21.35 16.32
CA PRO A 225 -8.21 -21.22 15.55
C PRO A 225 -9.26 -20.43 16.34
N ARG A 226 -10.04 -19.62 15.64
CA ARG A 226 -11.20 -18.92 16.21
C ARG A 226 -12.23 -19.95 16.69
N ARG A 227 -12.79 -19.75 17.89
CA ARG A 227 -13.96 -20.51 18.35
C ARG A 227 -15.22 -19.95 17.68
N VAL A 228 -16.05 -20.83 17.13
CA VAL A 228 -17.30 -20.50 16.43
C VAL A 228 -18.48 -20.95 17.28
#